data_AF-A0A7C8Q4L9-F1
#
_entry.id   AF-A0A7C8Q4L9-F1
#
_cell.length_a   1.000
_cell.length_b   1.000
_cell.length_c   1.000
_cell.angle_alpha   90.00
_cell.angle_beta   90.00
_cell.angle_gamma   90.00
#
_symmetry.space_group_name_H-M   'P 1'
#
loop_
_entity.id
_entity.type
_entity.pdbx_description
1 polymer ?
#
loop_
_entity_poly.entity_id
_entity_poly.type
_entity_poly.pdbx_seq_one_letter_code
_entity_poly.pdbx_strand_id
1 'polypeptide(L)'
;MSSSFHLPPAMSPLVISEPVGRAWAHIMESYSPATIEFAGTLIVQLIFFWVPCVIYMSLDALFPRFSERHKIQPAPKQPTRSEILDCFSVVLKNQVISTALHGLMIYISTLTGKGAFRVDASIPPIHEIIRDLFISLLLREALFYYSHRVLHHPRLYPKIHKIHHRFTAPVALAAQYAHPIEQI
;
A
#
# COMPACT_ATOMS: atom_id res chain seq x y z
N MET A 1 -19.57 -33.44 -14.68
CA MET A 1 -19.82 -33.74 -13.25
C MET A 1 -20.07 -32.43 -12.55
N SER A 2 -21.33 -32.15 -12.22
CA SER A 2 -21.76 -30.91 -11.56
C SER A 2 -21.34 -30.97 -10.09
N SER A 3 -20.37 -30.16 -9.69
CA SER A 3 -19.95 -30.01 -8.30
C SER A 3 -20.87 -28.99 -7.64
N SER A 4 -21.89 -29.48 -6.94
CA SER A 4 -22.76 -28.67 -6.09
C SER A 4 -21.94 -28.11 -4.94
N PHE A 5 -21.67 -26.79 -4.96
CA PHE A 5 -21.09 -26.06 -3.83
C PHE A 5 -22.07 -26.09 -2.65
N HIS A 6 -21.88 -27.02 -1.72
CA HIS A 6 -22.50 -26.96 -0.40
C HIS A 6 -21.58 -26.19 0.54
N LEU A 7 -21.97 -24.97 0.89
CA LEU A 7 -21.36 -24.22 1.98
C LEU A 7 -21.82 -24.83 3.32
N PRO A 8 -20.91 -25.16 4.26
CA PRO A 8 -21.29 -25.63 5.58
C PRO A 8 -22.03 -24.55 6.38
N PRO A 9 -23.03 -24.91 7.19
CA PRO A 9 -23.78 -23.96 7.99
C PRO A 9 -23.03 -23.62 9.30
N ALA A 10 -23.23 -22.39 9.75
CA ALA A 10 -22.88 -21.83 11.06
C ALA A 10 -21.46 -21.25 11.20
N MET A 11 -21.36 -19.94 10.94
CA MET A 11 -21.04 -18.86 11.90
C MET A 11 -20.59 -17.64 11.08
N SER A 12 -21.53 -16.80 10.63
CA SER A 12 -21.23 -15.61 9.82
C SER A 12 -21.33 -14.32 10.64
N PRO A 13 -20.28 -13.89 11.37
CA PRO A 13 -20.30 -12.58 12.01
C PRO A 13 -20.04 -11.42 11.04
N LEU A 14 -19.92 -11.67 9.72
CA LEU A 14 -20.03 -10.63 8.70
C LEU A 14 -20.83 -11.20 7.52
N VAL A 15 -22.13 -10.93 7.47
CA VAL A 15 -22.86 -11.06 6.21
C VAL A 15 -22.32 -9.94 5.33
N ILE A 16 -21.33 -10.24 4.49
CA ILE A 16 -21.05 -9.38 3.35
C ILE A 16 -22.37 -9.23 2.60
N SER A 17 -22.75 -7.99 2.31
CA SER A 17 -24.01 -7.74 1.64
C SER A 17 -24.08 -8.59 0.36
N GLU A 18 -25.22 -9.21 0.12
CA GLU A 18 -25.50 -10.02 -1.07
C GLU A 18 -24.93 -9.43 -2.38
N PRO A 19 -25.00 -8.10 -2.64
CA PRO A 19 -24.36 -7.48 -3.80
C PRO A 19 -22.83 -7.63 -3.83
N VAL A 20 -22.15 -7.46 -2.70
CA VAL A 20 -20.68 -7.53 -2.62
C VAL A 20 -20.21 -8.98 -2.76
N GLY A 21 -20.93 -9.94 -2.17
CA GLY A 21 -20.65 -11.37 -2.33
C GLY A 21 -20.75 -11.81 -3.80
N ARG A 22 -21.81 -11.40 -4.50
CA ARG A 22 -21.97 -11.69 -5.94
C ARG A 22 -20.90 -11.01 -6.79
N ALA A 23 -20.55 -9.77 -6.49
CA ALA A 23 -19.48 -9.07 -7.22
C ALA A 23 -18.13 -9.78 -7.05
N TRP A 24 -17.82 -10.24 -5.84
CA TRP A 24 -16.59 -11.02 -5.58
C TRP A 24 -16.56 -12.34 -6.35
N ALA A 25 -17.66 -13.10 -6.32
CA ALA A 25 -17.77 -14.34 -7.07
C ALA A 25 -17.56 -14.12 -8.58
N HIS A 26 -18.16 -13.06 -9.14
CA HIS A 26 -17.98 -12.72 -10.54
C HIS A 26 -16.53 -12.38 -10.90
N ILE A 27 -15.82 -11.63 -10.04
CA ILE A 27 -14.40 -11.32 -10.23
C ILE A 27 -13.57 -12.61 -10.25
N MET A 28 -13.83 -13.52 -9.33
CA MET A 28 -13.10 -14.79 -9.23
C MET A 28 -13.32 -15.73 -10.41
N GLU A 29 -14.52 -15.74 -10.99
CA GLU A 29 -14.82 -16.50 -12.19
C GLU A 29 -14.17 -15.87 -13.44
N SER A 30 -14.01 -14.55 -13.44
CA SER A 30 -13.57 -13.79 -14.61
C SER A 30 -12.05 -13.61 -14.71
N TYR A 31 -11.32 -13.69 -13.60
CA TYR A 31 -9.90 -13.37 -13.52
C TYR A 31 -9.09 -14.43 -12.78
N SER A 32 -7.84 -14.65 -13.21
CA SER A 32 -6.93 -15.55 -12.51
C SER A 32 -6.52 -14.98 -11.15
N PRO A 33 -6.12 -15.82 -10.17
CA PRO A 33 -5.59 -15.35 -8.89
C PRO A 33 -4.44 -14.34 -9.03
N ALA A 34 -3.54 -14.56 -9.99
CA ALA A 34 -2.42 -13.65 -10.29
C ALA A 34 -2.91 -12.27 -10.75
N THR A 35 -3.93 -12.22 -11.61
CA THR A 35 -4.53 -10.95 -12.06
C THR A 35 -5.23 -10.24 -10.92
N ILE A 36 -5.97 -10.97 -10.09
CA ILE A 36 -6.68 -10.43 -8.92
C ILE A 36 -5.68 -9.81 -7.93
N GLU A 37 -4.60 -10.53 -7.62
CA GLU A 37 -3.55 -10.06 -6.71
C GLU A 37 -2.86 -8.80 -7.25
N PHE A 38 -2.42 -8.83 -8.52
CA PHE A 38 -1.71 -7.72 -9.13
C PHE A 38 -2.59 -6.47 -9.25
N ALA A 39 -3.79 -6.60 -9.82
CA ALA A 39 -4.72 -5.48 -9.99
C ALA A 39 -5.24 -4.98 -8.64
N GLY A 40 -5.56 -5.90 -7.71
CA GLY A 40 -6.00 -5.56 -6.36
C GLY A 40 -4.97 -4.72 -5.61
N THR A 41 -3.69 -5.10 -5.69
CA THR A 41 -2.58 -4.34 -5.08
C THR A 41 -2.46 -2.93 -5.68
N LEU A 42 -2.57 -2.79 -7.01
CA LEU A 42 -2.56 -1.48 -7.66
C LEU A 42 -3.76 -0.60 -7.28
N ILE A 43 -4.95 -1.20 -7.14
CA ILE A 43 -6.17 -0.50 -6.71
C ILE A 43 -6.01 -0.02 -5.26
N VAL A 44 -5.49 -0.86 -4.36
CA VAL A 44 -5.19 -0.46 -2.98
C VAL A 44 -4.20 0.70 -2.97
N GLN A 45 -3.14 0.65 -3.78
CA GLN A 45 -2.17 1.73 -3.87
C GLN A 45 -2.79 3.04 -4.39
N LEU A 46 -3.66 2.96 -5.39
CA LEU A 46 -4.37 4.11 -5.93
C LEU A 46 -5.27 4.76 -4.86
N ILE A 47 -6.10 3.95 -4.20
CA ILE A 47 -7.11 4.42 -3.25
C ILE A 47 -6.46 4.94 -1.96
N PHE A 48 -5.48 4.23 -1.40
CA PHE A 48 -4.95 4.54 -0.06
C PHE A 48 -3.69 5.41 -0.06
N PHE A 49 -3.05 5.60 -1.21
CA PHE A 49 -1.91 6.51 -1.31
C PHE A 49 -2.17 7.68 -2.27
N TRP A 50 -2.44 7.41 -3.55
CA TRP A 50 -2.53 8.46 -4.56
C TRP A 50 -3.73 9.39 -4.36
N VAL A 51 -4.91 8.85 -4.06
CA VAL A 51 -6.11 9.67 -3.80
C VAL A 51 -5.91 10.61 -2.61
N PRO A 52 -5.46 10.15 -1.41
CA PRO A 52 -5.11 11.05 -0.31
C PRO A 52 -4.04 12.09 -0.69
N CYS A 53 -3.00 11.69 -1.43
CA CYS A 53 -1.97 12.63 -1.88
C CYS A 53 -2.56 13.76 -2.73
N VAL A 54 -3.41 13.43 -3.70
CA VAL A 54 -4.08 14.43 -4.55
C VAL A 54 -4.98 15.33 -3.70
N ILE A 55 -5.78 14.77 -2.79
CA ILE A 55 -6.65 15.55 -1.89
C ILE A 55 -5.82 16.55 -1.08
N TYR A 56 -4.80 16.09 -0.34
CA TYR A 56 -4.02 16.95 0.53
C TYR A 56 -3.22 18.01 -0.24
N MET A 57 -2.63 17.66 -1.39
CA MET A 57 -1.90 18.62 -2.21
C MET A 57 -2.81 19.64 -2.90
N SER A 58 -4.07 19.28 -3.18
CA SER A 58 -5.02 20.22 -3.78
C SER A 58 -5.45 21.33 -2.83
N LEU A 59 -5.32 21.15 -1.51
CA LEU A 59 -5.72 22.16 -0.51
C LEU A 59 -4.97 23.47 -0.66
N ASP A 60 -3.68 23.43 -1.01
CA ASP A 60 -2.87 24.64 -1.24
C ASP A 60 -3.36 25.44 -2.45
N ALA A 61 -3.92 24.77 -3.46
CA ALA A 61 -4.42 25.41 -4.67
C ALA A 61 -5.89 25.85 -4.56
N LEU A 62 -6.74 24.99 -3.99
CA LEU A 62 -8.19 25.20 -3.93
C LEU A 62 -8.62 26.01 -2.71
N PHE A 63 -7.92 25.87 -1.58
CA PHE A 63 -8.27 26.49 -0.31
C PHE A 63 -7.03 27.08 0.41
N PRO A 64 -6.27 28.00 -0.22
CA PRO A 64 -4.97 28.46 0.28
C PRO A 64 -5.03 29.04 1.69
N ARG A 65 -6.04 29.87 2.00
CA ARG A 65 -6.20 30.45 3.35
C ARG A 65 -6.49 29.39 4.42
N PHE A 66 -7.24 28.35 4.07
CA PHE A 66 -7.51 27.23 4.97
C PHE A 66 -6.26 26.39 5.17
N SER A 67 -5.48 26.12 4.11
CA SER A 67 -4.24 25.37 4.23
C SER A 67 -3.24 26.10 5.12
N GLU A 68 -2.95 27.38 4.83
CA GLU A 68 -1.95 28.17 5.57
C GLU A 68 -2.25 28.28 7.06
N ARG A 69 -3.52 28.46 7.48
CA ARG A 69 -3.88 28.54 8.90
C ARG A 69 -3.72 27.22 9.68
N HIS A 70 -3.64 26.08 9.00
CA HIS A 70 -3.48 24.75 9.62
C HIS A 70 -2.06 24.18 9.46
N LYS A 71 -1.17 24.88 8.74
CA LYS A 71 0.23 24.48 8.61
C LYS A 71 0.98 24.74 9.91
N ILE A 72 1.64 23.70 10.42
CA ILE A 72 2.46 23.77 11.64
C ILE A 72 3.84 24.36 11.32
N GLN A 73 4.42 24.03 10.17
CA GLN A 73 5.75 24.52 9.79
C GLN A 73 5.69 25.88 9.10
N PRO A 74 6.59 26.81 9.44
CA PRO A 74 6.58 28.16 8.89
C PRO A 74 6.90 28.17 7.39
N ALA A 75 6.49 29.24 6.69
CA ALA A 75 6.65 29.39 5.24
C ALA A 75 8.06 29.05 4.68
N PRO A 76 9.18 29.42 5.34
CA PRO A 76 10.52 29.06 4.84
C PRO A 76 10.84 27.56 4.83
N LYS A 77 10.08 26.73 5.57
CA LYS A 77 10.23 25.27 5.58
C LYS A 77 9.25 24.57 4.62
N GLN A 78 8.33 25.30 4.01
CA GLN A 78 7.39 24.74 3.04
C GLN A 78 8.14 24.36 1.76
N PRO A 79 7.81 23.21 1.15
CA PRO A 79 8.50 22.75 -0.04
C PRO A 79 8.22 23.66 -1.23
N THR A 80 9.23 23.88 -2.05
CA THR A 80 9.09 24.56 -3.33
C THR A 80 8.41 23.66 -4.36
N ARG A 81 7.85 24.25 -5.43
CA ARG A 81 7.28 23.48 -6.55
C ARG A 81 8.29 22.49 -7.17
N SER A 82 9.56 22.89 -7.25
CA SER A 82 10.63 22.02 -7.78
C SER A 82 10.84 20.79 -6.90
N GLU A 83 10.84 20.97 -5.57
CA GLU A 83 10.97 19.86 -4.62
C GLU A 83 9.76 18.92 -4.66
N ILE A 84 8.54 19.46 -4.84
CA ILE A 84 7.35 18.63 -5.05
C ILE A 84 7.43 17.82 -6.34
N LEU A 85 7.93 18.40 -7.44
CA LEU A 85 8.10 17.68 -8.72
C LEU A 85 9.20 16.60 -8.63
N ASP A 86 10.29 16.88 -7.90
CA ASP A 86 11.31 15.89 -7.56
C ASP A 86 10.72 14.74 -6.72
N CYS A 87 9.96 15.09 -5.67
CA CYS A 87 9.25 14.13 -4.82
C CYS A 87 8.37 13.21 -5.65
N PHE A 88 7.51 13.79 -6.49
CA PHE A 88 6.63 13.05 -7.39
C PHE A 88 7.41 12.10 -8.31
N SER A 89 8.49 12.59 -8.92
CA SER A 89 9.31 11.81 -9.85
C SER A 89 9.98 10.62 -9.17
N VAL A 90 10.50 10.80 -7.95
CA VAL A 90 11.11 9.72 -7.17
C VAL A 90 10.05 8.70 -6.73
N VAL A 91 8.93 9.16 -6.19
CA VAL A 91 7.80 8.30 -5.78
C VAL A 91 7.31 7.47 -6.97
N LEU A 92 7.13 8.09 -8.15
CA LEU A 92 6.68 7.37 -9.34
C LEU A 92 7.69 6.31 -9.81
N LYS A 93 9.00 6.62 -9.80
CA LYS A 93 10.04 5.63 -10.12
C LYS A 93 10.04 4.46 -9.14
N ASN A 94 9.96 4.76 -7.85
CA ASN A 94 9.86 3.78 -6.77
C ASN A 94 8.64 2.86 -6.95
N GLN A 95 7.50 3.42 -7.36
CA GLN A 95 6.28 2.67 -7.64
C GLN A 95 6.41 1.75 -8.85
N VAL A 96 7.02 2.23 -9.94
CA VAL A 96 7.28 1.40 -11.13
C VAL A 96 8.19 0.23 -10.78
N ILE A 97 9.27 0.47 -10.02
CA ILE A 97 10.20 -0.58 -9.58
C ILE A 97 9.49 -1.59 -8.68
N SER A 98 8.77 -1.12 -7.67
CA SER A 98 8.05 -1.99 -6.72
C SER A 98 6.98 -2.83 -7.42
N THR A 99 6.23 -2.23 -8.34
CA THR A 99 5.22 -2.91 -9.15
C THR A 99 5.84 -3.97 -10.06
N ALA A 100 6.97 -3.66 -10.69
CA ALA A 100 7.68 -4.61 -11.54
C ALA A 100 8.23 -5.81 -10.72
N LEU A 101 8.80 -5.55 -9.55
CA LEU A 101 9.27 -6.59 -8.64
C LEU A 101 8.12 -7.46 -8.13
N HIS A 102 6.99 -6.85 -7.76
CA HIS A 102 5.79 -7.58 -7.35
C HIS A 102 5.25 -8.47 -8.49
N GLY A 103 5.18 -7.94 -9.71
CA GLY A 103 4.81 -8.73 -10.89
C GLY A 103 5.76 -9.91 -11.16
N LEU A 104 7.06 -9.70 -10.99
CA LEU A 104 8.06 -10.77 -11.08
C LEU A 104 7.85 -11.84 -9.98
N MET A 105 7.56 -11.44 -8.75
CA MET A 105 7.26 -12.36 -7.65
C MET A 105 6.01 -13.19 -7.92
N ILE A 106 4.94 -12.58 -8.45
CA ILE A 106 3.73 -13.30 -8.87
C ILE A 106 4.04 -14.29 -10.00
N TYR A 107 4.83 -13.87 -10.99
CA TYR A 107 5.24 -14.75 -12.09
C TYR A 107 5.99 -15.99 -11.58
N ILE A 108 6.99 -15.80 -10.71
CA ILE A 108 7.74 -16.90 -10.10
C ILE A 108 6.83 -17.79 -9.24
N SER A 109 5.92 -17.20 -8.47
CA SER A 109 4.95 -17.93 -7.63
C SER A 109 4.01 -18.79 -8.47
N THR A 110 3.60 -18.29 -9.63
CA THR A 110 2.76 -19.01 -10.60
C THR A 110 3.51 -20.19 -11.21
N LEU A 111 4.78 -20.00 -11.61
CA LEU A 111 5.61 -21.08 -12.15
C LEU A 111 5.88 -22.20 -11.15
N THR A 112 5.99 -21.86 -9.86
CA THR A 112 6.30 -22.83 -8.79
C THR A 112 5.06 -23.44 -8.13
N GLY A 113 3.86 -22.96 -8.47
CA GLY A 113 2.61 -23.35 -7.80
C GLY A 113 2.53 -22.92 -6.34
N LYS A 114 3.37 -21.97 -5.91
CA LYS A 114 3.48 -21.48 -4.53
C LYS A 114 3.04 -20.02 -4.47
N GLY A 115 1.74 -19.77 -4.59
CA GLY A 115 1.17 -18.44 -4.39
C GLY A 115 1.44 -17.90 -2.99
N ALA A 116 1.76 -16.61 -2.87
CA ALA A 116 1.93 -15.94 -1.59
C ALA A 116 0.59 -15.73 -0.87
N PHE A 117 -0.50 -15.58 -1.63
CA PHE A 117 -1.84 -15.33 -1.11
C PHE A 117 -2.79 -16.47 -1.43
N ARG A 118 -3.72 -16.71 -0.50
CA ARG A 118 -4.92 -17.52 -0.73
C ARG A 118 -5.98 -16.63 -1.37
N VAL A 119 -6.36 -16.94 -2.61
CA VAL A 119 -7.45 -16.26 -3.32
C VAL A 119 -8.58 -17.26 -3.51
N ASP A 120 -9.57 -17.20 -2.63
CA ASP A 120 -10.71 -18.12 -2.60
C ASP A 120 -12.06 -17.39 -2.53
N ALA A 121 -13.12 -18.11 -2.94
CA ALA A 121 -14.48 -17.56 -2.99
C ALA A 121 -15.10 -17.40 -1.60
N SER A 122 -14.66 -18.22 -0.65
CA SER A 122 -15.06 -18.12 0.74
C SER A 122 -14.37 -16.96 1.43
N ILE A 123 -15.15 -16.17 2.15
CA ILE A 123 -14.62 -15.15 3.04
C ILE A 123 -13.94 -15.87 4.22
N PRO A 124 -12.71 -15.47 4.61
CA PRO A 124 -12.06 -16.05 5.77
C PRO A 124 -12.92 -15.86 7.04
N PRO A 125 -12.94 -16.83 7.96
CA PRO A 125 -13.66 -16.69 9.21
C PRO A 125 -13.06 -15.54 10.04
N ILE A 126 -13.87 -14.89 10.87
CA ILE A 126 -13.45 -13.66 11.58
C ILE A 126 -12.22 -13.84 12.47
N HIS A 127 -12.07 -15.02 13.07
CA HIS A 127 -10.92 -15.31 13.93
C HIS A 127 -9.61 -15.37 13.12
N GLU A 128 -9.67 -15.82 11.87
CA GLU A 128 -8.53 -15.80 10.95
C GLU A 128 -8.19 -14.37 10.57
N ILE A 129 -9.18 -13.55 10.23
CA ILE A 129 -8.96 -12.12 9.93
C ILE A 129 -8.31 -11.41 11.12
N ILE A 130 -8.84 -11.58 12.33
CA ILE A 130 -8.31 -10.95 13.55
C ILE A 130 -6.89 -11.44 13.84
N ARG A 131 -6.65 -12.75 13.77
CA ARG A 131 -5.32 -13.36 13.98
C ARG A 131 -4.31 -12.79 12.99
N ASP A 132 -4.65 -12.77 11.70
CA ASP A 132 -3.73 -12.39 10.64
C ASP A 132 -3.46 -10.88 10.66
N LEU A 133 -4.46 -10.05 10.97
CA LEU A 133 -4.26 -8.61 11.19
C LEU A 133 -3.35 -8.36 12.40
N PHE A 134 -3.56 -9.08 13.51
CA PHE A 134 -2.74 -8.93 14.71
C PHE A 134 -1.29 -9.33 14.46
N ILE A 135 -1.07 -10.50 13.84
CA ILE A 135 0.27 -10.97 13.47
C ILE A 135 0.92 -9.99 12.48
N SER A 136 0.20 -9.53 11.45
CA SER A 136 0.71 -8.58 10.46
C SER A 136 1.11 -7.26 11.10
N LEU A 137 0.32 -6.75 12.07
CA LEU A 137 0.66 -5.55 12.83
C LEU A 137 1.96 -5.75 13.61
N LEU A 138 2.08 -6.83 14.38
CA LEU A 138 3.30 -7.11 15.16
C LEU A 138 4.53 -7.26 14.27
N LEU A 139 4.42 -8.02 13.18
CA LEU A 139 5.50 -8.19 12.21
C LEU A 139 5.88 -6.85 11.57
N ARG A 140 4.89 -6.05 11.16
CA ARG A 140 5.13 -4.72 10.59
C ARG A 140 5.88 -3.84 11.56
N GLU A 141 5.44 -3.75 12.81
CA GLU A 141 6.09 -2.90 13.82
C GLU A 141 7.53 -3.37 14.10
N ALA A 142 7.75 -4.67 14.25
CA ALA A 142 9.09 -5.22 14.46
C ALA A 142 10.01 -4.97 13.26
N LEU A 143 9.58 -5.36 12.06
CA LEU A 143 10.36 -5.22 10.83
C LEU A 143 10.67 -3.75 10.54
N PHE A 144 9.67 -2.87 10.64
CA PHE A 144 9.85 -1.44 10.42
C PHE A 144 10.81 -0.84 11.45
N TYR A 145 10.67 -1.15 12.74
CA TYR A 145 11.56 -0.62 13.76
C TYR A 145 13.02 -1.00 13.51
N TYR A 146 13.29 -2.29 13.29
CA TYR A 146 14.67 -2.75 13.11
C TYR A 146 15.26 -2.32 11.78
N SER A 147 14.49 -2.33 10.68
CA SER A 147 14.98 -1.85 9.37
C SER A 147 15.30 -0.36 9.44
N HIS A 148 14.39 0.44 10.00
CA HIS A 148 14.58 1.88 10.19
C HIS A 148 15.80 2.17 11.08
N ARG A 149 15.97 1.44 12.20
CA ARG A 149 17.13 1.59 13.07
C ARG A 149 18.45 1.24 12.37
N VAL A 150 18.46 0.19 11.55
CA VAL A 150 19.63 -0.17 10.74
C VAL A 150 19.93 0.93 9.72
N LEU A 151 18.91 1.47 9.05
CA LEU A 151 19.05 2.55 8.06
C LEU A 151 19.58 3.85 8.68
N HIS A 152 19.36 4.09 9.97
CA HIS A 152 19.99 5.19 10.73
C HIS A 152 21.45 4.95 11.12
N HIS A 153 22.02 3.78 10.84
CA HIS A 153 23.42 3.52 11.10
C HIS A 153 24.31 4.53 10.31
N PRO A 154 25.38 5.10 10.88
CA PRO A 154 26.16 6.19 10.25
C PRO A 154 26.70 5.90 8.84
N ARG A 155 26.89 4.62 8.49
CA ARG A 155 27.34 4.19 7.16
C ARG A 155 26.22 4.13 6.11
N LEU A 156 24.98 3.90 6.55
CA LEU A 156 23.81 3.72 5.69
C LEU A 156 22.99 5.01 5.58
N TYR A 157 22.82 5.73 6.69
CA TYR A 157 22.04 6.97 6.76
C TYR A 157 22.37 7.96 5.63
N PRO A 158 23.62 8.42 5.44
CA PRO A 158 23.92 9.43 4.43
C PRO A 158 23.70 8.95 2.99
N LYS A 159 23.64 7.63 2.76
CA LYS A 159 23.55 7.03 1.42
C LYS A 159 22.12 6.61 1.05
N ILE A 160 21.36 6.11 2.02
CA ILE A 160 20.07 5.45 1.78
C ILE A 160 18.95 6.22 2.48
N HIS A 161 19.09 6.53 3.77
CA HIS A 161 17.95 7.00 4.57
C HIS A 161 17.80 8.53 4.63
N LYS A 162 18.89 9.28 4.38
CA LYS A 162 18.88 10.74 4.46
C LYS A 162 17.86 11.38 3.50
N ILE A 163 17.62 10.78 2.33
CA ILE A 163 16.62 11.26 1.38
C ILE A 163 15.20 11.21 1.98
N HIS A 164 14.87 10.18 2.76
CA HIS A 164 13.57 10.04 3.42
C HIS A 164 13.30 11.19 4.41
N HIS A 165 14.35 11.67 5.08
CA HIS A 165 14.29 12.80 6.01
C HIS A 165 14.44 14.18 5.36
N ARG A 166 14.44 14.28 4.03
CA ARG A 166 14.63 15.56 3.32
C ARG A 166 13.46 16.53 3.55
N PHE A 167 12.22 16.03 3.56
CA PHE A 167 11.03 16.85 3.78
C PHE A 167 10.79 17.04 5.27
N THR A 168 11.05 18.24 5.77
CA THR A 168 10.81 18.59 7.18
C THR A 168 9.42 19.19 7.42
N ALA A 169 8.79 19.74 6.37
CA ALA A 169 7.37 20.02 6.34
C ALA A 169 6.60 18.78 5.84
N PRO A 170 5.47 18.42 6.49
CA PRO A 170 4.67 17.29 6.03
C PRO A 170 4.17 17.50 4.61
N VAL A 171 4.46 16.54 3.74
CA VAL A 171 3.96 16.47 2.35
C VAL A 171 3.42 15.06 2.16
N ALA A 172 2.17 14.92 1.71
CA ALA A 172 1.55 13.60 1.57
C ALA A 172 2.36 12.64 0.68
N LEU A 173 2.89 13.12 -0.46
CA LEU A 173 3.77 12.33 -1.34
C LEU A 173 5.06 11.89 -0.67
N ALA A 174 5.58 12.66 0.30
CA ALA A 174 6.86 12.35 0.94
C ALA A 174 6.79 11.06 1.78
N ALA A 175 5.60 10.54 2.08
CA ALA A 175 5.42 9.24 2.73
C ALA A 175 6.05 8.06 1.94
N GLN A 176 6.29 8.22 0.63
CA GLN A 176 7.00 7.23 -0.20
C GLN A 176 8.21 7.85 -0.92
N TYR A 177 8.67 9.01 -0.47
CA TYR A 177 9.90 9.61 -0.96
C TYR A 177 11.08 8.97 -0.21
N ALA A 178 11.64 7.94 -0.80
CA ALA A 178 12.72 7.16 -0.19
C ALA A 178 13.73 6.71 -1.26
N HIS A 179 14.90 6.29 -0.80
CA HIS A 179 15.85 5.61 -1.68
C HIS A 179 15.23 4.27 -2.13
N PRO A 180 15.44 3.79 -3.38
CA PRO A 180 14.82 2.55 -3.86
C PRO A 180 15.07 1.33 -2.96
N ILE A 181 16.27 1.24 -2.36
CA ILE A 181 16.60 0.17 -1.38
C ILE A 181 15.80 0.26 -0.08
N GLU A 182 15.40 1.46 0.36
CA GLU A 182 14.53 1.63 1.52
C GLU A 182 13.06 1.35 1.17
N GLN A 183 12.68 1.58 -0.08
CA GLN A 183 11.31 1.40 -0.55
C GLN A 183 10.91 -0.08 -0.74
N ILE A 184 11.84 -0.90 -1.25
CA ILE A 184 11.63 -2.33 -1.57
C ILE A 184 11.73 -3.17 -0.30
#